data_AF-A0A437KAA2-F1
#
_entry.id   AF-A0A437KAA2-F1
#
_cell.length_a   1.000
_cell.length_b   1.000
_cell.length_c   1.000
_cell.angle_alpha   90.00
_cell.angle_beta   90.00
_cell.angle_gamma   90.00
#
_symmetry.space_group_name_H-M   'P 1'
#
loop_
_entity.id
_entity.type
_entity.pdbx_description
1 polymer ?
#
loop_
_entity_poly.entity_id
_entity_poly.type
_entity_poly.pdbx_seq_one_letter_code
_entity_poly.pdbx_strand_id
1 'polypeptide(L)'
;MCRGYYHVGAEIHGSWQGENVQVISNTEGISIKENGITDQFEWGNIVQFGTLAVVLTKDDQAVWTIALAENFKRNSNASLPMEGDIVLYKAEMAENQPITLKIEK
;
A
#
# COMPACT_ATOMS: atom_id res chain seq x y z
N MET A 1 9.23 -4.00 27.26
CA MET A 1 8.26 -3.06 26.68
C MET A 1 8.86 -2.48 25.42
N CYS A 2 8.54 -3.04 24.25
CA CYS A 2 9.03 -2.49 22.98
C CYS A 2 7.87 -1.78 22.30
N ARG A 3 8.07 -0.48 22.05
CA ARG A 3 7.13 0.43 21.39
C ARG A 3 6.73 -0.15 20.03
N GLY A 4 5.45 -0.47 19.86
CA GLY A 4 4.89 -0.86 18.57
C GLY A 4 4.95 0.35 17.64
N TYR A 5 5.95 0.42 16.78
CA TYR A 5 5.93 1.34 15.66
C TYR A 5 4.80 0.89 14.74
N TYR A 6 3.82 1.78 14.54
CA TYR A 6 2.69 1.56 13.65
C TYR A 6 3.22 1.62 12.22
N HIS A 7 3.20 0.49 11.51
CA HIS A 7 3.67 0.40 10.13
C HIS A 7 2.47 0.23 9.21
N VAL A 8 2.21 1.23 8.37
CA VAL A 8 1.14 1.16 7.35
C VAL A 8 1.30 -0.08 6.48
N GLY A 9 2.54 -0.49 6.17
CA GLY A 9 2.82 -1.73 5.45
C GLY A 9 2.25 -3.00 6.11
N ALA A 10 2.24 -3.04 7.45
CA ALA A 10 1.62 -4.14 8.20
C ALA A 10 0.08 -4.02 8.23
N GLU A 11 -0.47 -2.80 8.24
CA GLU A 11 -1.91 -2.57 8.18
C GLU A 11 -2.53 -2.95 6.83
N ILE A 12 -1.74 -2.95 5.75
CA ILE A 12 -2.21 -3.30 4.40
C ILE A 12 -1.79 -4.72 3.97
N HIS A 13 -1.37 -5.58 4.91
CA HIS A 13 -0.96 -6.94 4.57
C HIS A 13 -2.11 -7.72 3.89
N GLY A 14 -1.83 -8.36 2.76
CA GLY A 14 -2.83 -9.06 1.95
C GLY A 14 -2.84 -8.63 0.48
N SER A 15 -3.85 -9.10 -0.25
CA SER A 15 -4.09 -8.76 -1.65
C SER A 15 -5.17 -7.69 -1.76
N TRP A 16 -4.91 -6.66 -2.56
CA TRP A 16 -5.81 -5.55 -2.81
C TRP A 16 -6.02 -5.42 -4.32
N GLN A 17 -7.27 -5.40 -4.74
CA GLN A 17 -7.66 -5.41 -6.14
C GLN A 17 -8.39 -4.12 -6.51
N GLY A 18 -7.92 -3.46 -7.57
CA GLY A 18 -8.62 -2.39 -8.27
C GLY A 18 -9.07 -2.84 -9.64
N GLU A 19 -9.46 -1.90 -10.49
CA GLU A 19 -9.97 -2.21 -11.84
C GLU A 19 -8.92 -2.94 -12.70
N ASN A 20 -7.71 -2.37 -12.84
CA ASN A 20 -6.65 -2.91 -13.71
C ASN A 20 -5.31 -3.10 -12.99
N VAL A 21 -5.32 -3.00 -11.67
CA VAL A 21 -4.13 -3.08 -10.82
C VAL A 21 -4.39 -3.92 -9.58
N GLN A 22 -3.38 -4.68 -9.18
CA GLN A 22 -3.38 -5.49 -7.97
C GLN A 22 -2.18 -5.10 -7.11
N VAL A 23 -2.38 -4.98 -5.82
CA VAL A 23 -1.32 -4.72 -4.84
C VAL A 23 -1.27 -5.87 -3.86
N ILE A 24 -0.11 -6.50 -3.71
CA ILE A 24 0.12 -7.60 -2.79
C ILE A 24 1.15 -7.13 -1.77
N SER A 25 0.73 -7.01 -0.51
CA SER A 25 1.63 -6.72 0.61
C SER A 25 1.87 -8.00 1.42
N ASN A 26 3.12 -8.41 1.54
CA ASN A 26 3.50 -9.63 2.25
C ASN A 26 4.80 -9.41 3.07
N THR A 27 5.39 -10.48 3.59
CA THR A 27 6.62 -10.38 4.39
C THR A 27 7.86 -9.95 3.60
N GLU A 28 7.87 -10.16 2.29
CA GLU A 28 8.99 -9.80 1.40
C GLU A 28 8.94 -8.32 0.99
N GLY A 29 7.75 -7.73 0.97
CA GLY A 29 7.55 -6.32 0.63
C GLY A 29 6.18 -6.07 0.02
N ILE A 30 6.13 -5.15 -0.93
CA ILE A 30 4.91 -4.80 -1.68
C ILE A 30 5.15 -5.02 -3.16
N SER A 31 4.25 -5.76 -3.80
CA SER A 31 4.23 -5.96 -5.25
C SER A 31 3.02 -5.25 -5.85
N ILE A 32 3.23 -4.54 -6.96
CA ILE A 32 2.17 -3.91 -7.74
C ILE A 32 2.15 -4.58 -9.10
N LYS A 33 0.99 -5.08 -9.51
CA LYS A 33 0.76 -5.65 -10.83
C LYS A 33 -0.21 -4.78 -11.60
N GLU A 34 0.27 -4.09 -12.62
CA GLU A 34 -0.53 -3.24 -13.52
C GLU A 34 -0.38 -3.77 -14.95
N ASN A 35 -1.51 -4.03 -15.63
CA ASN A 35 -1.51 -4.47 -17.04
C ASN A 35 -0.61 -5.69 -17.36
N GLY A 36 -0.44 -6.60 -16.39
CA GLY A 36 0.40 -7.80 -16.54
C GLY A 36 1.88 -7.60 -16.24
N ILE A 37 2.33 -6.37 -15.97
CA ILE A 37 3.67 -6.05 -15.48
C ILE A 37 3.63 -6.04 -13.96
N THR A 38 4.54 -6.77 -13.33
CA THR A 38 4.69 -6.79 -11.87
C THR A 38 5.96 -6.07 -11.48
N ASP A 39 5.83 -5.01 -10.68
CA ASP A 39 6.92 -4.34 -9.99
C ASP A 39 6.93 -4.78 -8.52
N GLN A 40 8.09 -5.22 -8.03
CA GLN A 40 8.29 -5.64 -6.65
C GLN A 40 9.17 -4.64 -5.91
N PHE A 41 8.74 -4.25 -4.70
CA PHE A 41 9.41 -3.31 -3.83
C PHE A 41 9.69 -3.97 -2.48
N GLU A 42 10.97 -4.18 -2.17
CA GLU A 42 11.41 -4.65 -0.87
C GLU A 42 11.19 -3.56 0.20
N TRP A 43 11.05 -3.95 1.47
CA TRP A 43 10.84 -3.01 2.58
C TRP A 43 11.89 -1.88 2.68
N GLY A 44 13.13 -2.12 2.24
CA GLY A 44 14.17 -1.07 2.17
C GLY A 44 13.88 0.04 1.17
N ASN A 45 13.05 -0.24 0.16
CA ASN A 45 12.61 0.67 -0.88
C ASN A 45 11.21 1.24 -0.60
N ILE A 46 10.73 1.14 0.64
CA ILE A 46 9.42 1.61 1.07
C ILE A 46 9.60 2.65 2.15
N VAL A 47 9.24 3.90 1.84
CA VAL A 47 9.35 5.03 2.76
C VAL A 47 7.98 5.31 3.37
N GLN A 48 7.87 5.20 4.69
CA GLN A 48 6.64 5.48 5.39
C GLN A 48 6.45 6.99 5.62
N PHE A 49 5.30 7.52 5.23
CA PHE A 49 4.91 8.90 5.46
C PHE A 49 3.84 8.97 6.55
N GLY A 50 4.31 9.19 7.78
CA GLY A 50 3.46 9.26 8.96
C GLY A 50 2.74 7.93 9.24
N THR A 51 1.44 7.99 9.47
CA THR A 51 0.62 6.79 9.72
C THR A 51 -0.45 6.59 8.66
N LEU A 52 -0.34 7.25 7.51
CA LEU A 52 -1.43 7.29 6.51
C LEU A 52 -0.98 6.81 5.14
N ALA A 53 0.31 6.87 4.83
CA ALA A 53 0.80 6.49 3.52
C ALA A 53 2.18 5.84 3.56
N VAL A 54 2.48 5.09 2.50
CA VAL A 54 3.81 4.60 2.14
C VAL A 54 4.11 4.97 0.70
N VAL A 55 5.37 5.31 0.43
CA VAL A 55 5.87 5.60 -0.91
C VAL A 55 6.82 4.48 -1.30
N LEU A 56 6.58 3.89 -2.46
CA LEU A 56 7.43 2.88 -3.06
C LEU A 56 8.41 3.58 -3.99
N THR A 57 9.70 3.38 -3.73
CA THR A 57 10.78 4.03 -4.47
C THR A 57 11.57 3.03 -5.30
N LYS A 58 12.09 3.45 -6.43
CA LYS A 58 13.04 2.70 -7.25
C LYS A 58 14.18 3.64 -7.64
N ASP A 59 15.42 3.25 -7.38
CA ASP A 59 16.60 4.09 -7.60
C ASP A 59 16.45 5.49 -6.95
N ASP A 60 16.00 5.52 -5.69
CA ASP A 60 15.71 6.72 -4.88
C ASP A 60 14.62 7.67 -5.44
N GLN A 61 13.89 7.25 -6.47
CA GLN A 61 12.78 8.01 -7.04
C GLN A 61 11.45 7.38 -6.65
N ALA A 62 10.48 8.21 -6.26
CA ALA A 62 9.12 7.75 -5.99
C ALA A 62 8.50 7.20 -7.29
N VAL A 63 7.92 6.01 -7.22
CA VAL A 63 7.19 5.37 -8.34
C VAL A 63 5.71 5.25 -8.01
N TRP A 64 5.39 4.88 -6.77
CA TRP A 64 4.01 4.70 -6.31
C TRP A 64 3.83 5.23 -4.90
N THR A 65 2.62 5.68 -4.57
CA THR A 65 2.21 6.02 -3.22
C THR A 65 0.95 5.25 -2.88
N ILE A 66 0.95 4.54 -1.77
CA ILE A 66 -0.22 3.86 -1.22
C ILE A 66 -0.66 4.64 0.01
N ALA A 67 -1.89 5.12 0.00
CA ALA A 67 -2.51 5.82 1.12
C ALA A 67 -3.71 5.03 1.64
N LEU A 68 -3.98 5.13 2.94
CA LEU A 68 -5.21 4.64 3.54
C LEU A 68 -6.37 5.57 3.16
N ALA A 69 -7.49 5.01 2.67
CA ALA A 69 -8.68 5.82 2.38
C ALA A 69 -9.35 6.30 3.69
N GLU A 70 -10.20 7.31 3.61
CA GLU A 70 -10.91 7.84 4.80
C GLU A 70 -11.81 6.80 5.47
N ASN A 71 -12.30 5.80 4.71
CA ASN A 71 -13.10 4.71 5.22
C ASN A 71 -12.27 3.60 5.89
N PHE A 72 -10.94 3.72 5.92
CA PHE A 72 -10.06 2.73 6.50
C PHE A 72 -10.15 2.74 8.03
N LYS A 73 -10.74 1.68 8.58
CA LYS A 73 -10.83 1.49 10.02
C LYS A 73 -9.56 0.84 10.52
N ARG A 74 -8.72 1.67 11.15
CA ARG A 74 -7.59 1.20 11.94
C ARG A 74 -8.08 0.35 13.12
N ASN A 75 -8.01 -0.96 12.94
CA ASN A 75 -8.26 -1.92 14.01
C ASN A 75 -6.92 -2.26 14.68
N SER A 76 -6.74 -1.88 15.95
CA SER A 76 -5.58 -2.28 16.75
C SER A 76 -5.55 -3.77 17.11
N ASN A 77 -6.60 -4.51 16.74
CA ASN A 77 -6.75 -5.93 17.01
C ASN A 77 -6.55 -6.73 15.72
N ALA A 78 -5.42 -7.41 15.60
CA ALA A 78 -5.01 -8.17 14.42
C ALA A 78 -5.94 -9.36 14.09
N SER A 79 -6.87 -9.73 14.99
CA SER A 79 -7.87 -10.77 14.75
C SER A 79 -9.14 -10.27 14.04
N LEU A 80 -9.30 -8.96 13.85
CA LEU A 80 -10.42 -8.41 13.09
C LEU A 80 -10.04 -8.28 11.61
N PRO A 81 -10.96 -8.58 10.68
CA PRO A 81 -10.72 -8.35 9.26
C PRO A 81 -10.40 -6.87 9.04
N MET A 82 -9.46 -6.60 8.13
CA MET A 82 -9.21 -5.23 7.69
C MET A 82 -10.48 -4.70 7.00
N GLU A 83 -10.96 -3.56 7.47
CA GLU A 83 -12.14 -2.89 6.93
C GLU A 83 -11.69 -1.55 6.35
N GLY A 84 -11.85 -1.39 5.03
CA GLY A 84 -11.49 -0.16 4.35
C GLY A 84 -10.96 -0.41 2.95
N ASP A 85 -10.71 0.69 2.26
CA ASP A 85 -10.04 0.70 0.97
C ASP A 85 -8.66 1.34 1.11
N ILE A 86 -7.77 1.05 0.18
CA ILE A 86 -6.52 1.79 0.01
C ILE A 86 -6.55 2.52 -1.32
N VAL A 87 -5.80 3.61 -1.40
CA VAL A 87 -5.72 4.44 -2.60
C VAL A 87 -4.29 4.38 -3.13
N LEU A 88 -4.15 4.03 -4.39
CA LEU A 88 -2.88 3.97 -5.09
C LEU A 88 -2.73 5.17 -6.02
N TYR A 89 -1.61 5.87 -5.90
CA TYR A 89 -1.20 6.96 -6.76
C TYR A 89 0.10 6.60 -7.46
N LYS A 90 0.18 6.86 -8.76
CA LYS A 90 1.44 6.77 -9.49
C LYS A 90 2.23 8.07 -9.31
N ALA A 91 3.54 7.98 -9.20
CA ALA A 91 4.38 9.19 -9.14
C ALA A 91 4.71 9.65 -10.57
N GLU A 92 3.75 10.33 -11.21
CA GLU A 92 3.93 10.92 -12.54
C GLU A 92 3.78 12.44 -12.47
N MET A 93 4.42 13.16 -13.40
CA MET A 93 4.34 14.62 -13.49
C MET A 93 2.99 15.12 -14.04
N ALA A 94 2.22 14.23 -14.68
CA ALA A 94 0.88 14.53 -15.18
C ALA A 94 -0.15 14.37 -14.07
N GLU A 95 -1.28 15.09 -14.18
CA GLU A 95 -2.45 14.80 -13.34
C GLU A 95 -2.85 13.33 -13.51
N ASN A 96 -2.82 12.58 -12.43
CA ASN A 96 -3.27 11.20 -12.41
C ASN A 96 -4.46 11.04 -11.48
N GLN A 97 -5.32 10.07 -11.84
CA GLN A 97 -6.45 9.71 -11.00
C GLN A 97 -6.02 8.64 -10.01
N PRO A 98 -6.33 8.80 -8.71
CA PRO A 98 -6.12 7.74 -7.74
C PRO A 98 -6.88 6.47 -8.13
N ILE A 99 -6.26 5.32 -7.89
CA ILE A 99 -6.91 4.03 -8.06
C ILE A 99 -7.31 3.51 -6.69
N THR A 100 -8.62 3.38 -6.46
CA THR A 100 -9.15 2.76 -5.24
C THR A 100 -9.03 1.25 -5.35
N LEU A 101 -8.39 0.64 -4.36
CA LEU A 101 -8.18 -0.79 -4.25
C LEU A 101 -8.97 -1.32 -3.05
N LYS A 102 -9.62 -2.47 -3.24
CA LYS A 102 -10.38 -3.17 -2.19
C LYS A 102 -9.67 -4.44 -1.79
N ILE A 103 -9.78 -4.82 -0.52
CA ILE A 103 -9.20 -6.08 -0.06
C ILE A 103 -9.87 -7.26 -0.80
N GLU A 104 -9.05 -8.11 -1.38
CA GLU A 104 -9.48 -9.37 -1.99
C GLU A 104 -9.68 -10.38 -0.86
N LYS A 105 -10.93 -10.87 -0.71
CA LYS A 105 -11.33 -11.80 0.37
C LYS A 105 -11.27 -13.25 -0.08
#